data_AF-A0A7J8ANH4-F1
#
_entry.id   AF-A0A7J8ANH4-F1
#
_cell.length_a   1.000
_cell.length_b   1.000
_cell.length_c   1.000
_cell.angle_alpha   90.00
_cell.angle_beta   90.00
_cell.angle_gamma   90.00
#
_symmetry.space_group_name_H-M   'P 1'
#
loop_
_entity.id
_entity.type
_entity.pdbx_description
1 polymer ?
#
loop_
_entity_poly.entity_id
_entity_poly.type
_entity_poly.pdbx_seq_one_letter_code
_entity_poly.pdbx_strand_id
1 'polypeptide(L)'
;MAARAAGLLSRLSMCTQRSQVLRPIHRRLSCPGTVTADARGEQQSSGSAETGSEDRTPKKRFSEVQKERREQAQRTILILCPNKISEKKFLKYLSQHGPINNHFFFESFGLYAVVEFCQKESVASLQNLTRTPSMGTEAAIPFRSRFFNLKLKNSSNETSEQSCIPCCNQSPPSSKKLFELLCDAESIDDQLNTLLKELQLTEENTKLRYLTCSLIEDIAAAYFPDCAVRPFGSSVNSFGKLGCDLDMFLDLDEIGKFNAHKTSGNFLMEFQVKNVPSERIATQKILSVIGECLDNFGPGCVGVQKILNARCPLVRFSHQASGFQCDLTTNNRIALKSSELLYIYGALDSRVRALVFSIRCWARAHSLTSSIPGAWITNFSLTMMVIFFLQRRSPPILPTLDYLKTLADAEDKCIIEGHNCTFICDLNRIKPSQNTETLELLLKEFFEYFGNFAFNKNSINIRQGREQNKPEPSPLHIQNPFETSLNISKNVSQSQLQKFVDLARESAWILHQEDKDHPSPASNQPWGLAALLLPSVAKRVSHDKKKRKKPASERIKNLLESIKSSPENSTNTNGKRTVSTQA
;
A
#
# COMPACT_ATOMS: atom_id res chain seq x y z
N MET A 1 2.54 -50.70 51.01
CA MET A 1 3.63 -49.93 51.65
C MET A 1 3.37 -48.46 51.35
N ALA A 2 2.62 -47.71 52.18
CA ALA A 2 3.04 -47.05 53.43
C ALA A 2 4.40 -46.33 53.26
N ALA A 3 4.58 -45.02 53.45
CA ALA A 3 3.94 -44.12 54.41
C ALA A 3 4.04 -42.63 54.01
N ARG A 4 3.19 -41.83 54.67
CA ARG A 4 3.20 -40.37 54.80
C ARG A 4 4.39 -39.89 55.64
N ALA A 5 4.85 -38.65 55.43
CA ALA A 5 5.29 -37.77 56.51
C ALA A 5 5.14 -36.29 56.09
N ALA A 6 4.61 -35.50 57.02
CA ALA A 6 4.23 -34.11 56.87
C ALA A 6 5.16 -33.21 57.70
N GLY A 7 5.31 -31.95 57.25
CA GLY A 7 5.48 -30.76 58.10
C GLY A 7 6.90 -30.39 58.52
N LEU A 8 7.32 -29.15 58.21
CA LEU A 8 7.43 -28.11 59.24
C LEU A 8 7.58 -26.71 58.60
N LEU A 9 6.71 -25.81 59.04
CA LEU A 9 6.79 -24.36 58.87
C LEU A 9 7.89 -23.79 59.76
N SER A 10 8.68 -22.85 59.23
CA SER A 10 9.33 -21.83 60.05
C SER A 10 9.08 -20.45 59.43
N ARG A 11 8.50 -19.56 60.27
CA ARG A 11 8.33 -18.13 60.04
C ARG A 11 9.54 -17.38 60.58
N LEU A 12 9.64 -16.10 60.16
CA LEU A 12 10.40 -14.95 60.68
C LEU A 12 11.58 -14.56 59.77
N SER A 13 11.82 -13.30 59.39
CA SER A 13 11.35 -12.01 59.90
C SER A 13 11.43 -10.94 58.81
N MET A 14 10.57 -9.91 58.92
CA MET A 14 10.69 -8.65 58.19
C MET A 14 11.92 -7.89 58.69
N CYS A 15 12.81 -7.48 57.78
CA CYS A 15 13.75 -6.41 58.04
C CYS A 15 13.63 -5.35 56.95
N THR A 16 13.09 -4.20 57.37
CA THR A 16 13.02 -2.95 56.64
C THR A 16 14.41 -2.32 56.58
N GLN A 17 14.99 -2.20 55.39
CA GLN A 17 16.08 -1.26 55.15
C GLN A 17 15.68 -0.24 54.09
N ARG A 18 15.50 1.00 54.58
CA ARG A 18 15.49 2.23 53.80
C ARG A 18 16.86 2.40 53.14
N SER A 19 16.91 2.47 51.82
CA SER A 19 18.04 3.06 51.10
C SER A 19 17.52 4.17 50.18
N GLN A 20 18.08 5.35 50.40
CA GLN A 20 17.72 6.63 49.77
C GLN A 20 17.88 6.57 48.24
N VAL A 21 16.83 6.98 47.52
CA VAL A 21 16.89 7.24 46.08
C VAL A 21 17.35 8.69 45.88
N LEU A 22 18.58 8.85 45.39
CA LEU A 22 19.09 10.11 44.85
C LEU A 22 18.39 10.40 43.51
N ARG A 23 17.59 11.48 43.47
CA ARG A 23 16.98 12.02 42.25
C ARG A 23 18.02 12.85 41.46
N PRO A 24 18.18 12.65 40.15
CA PRO A 24 18.78 13.65 39.28
C PRO A 24 17.74 14.74 38.96
N ILE A 25 18.20 15.99 39.01
CA ILE A 25 17.43 17.21 38.80
C ILE A 25 17.04 17.33 37.31
N HIS A 26 15.74 17.28 37.03
CA HIS A 26 15.17 17.66 35.73
C HIS A 26 15.17 19.19 35.57
N ARG A 27 15.86 19.70 34.55
CA ARG A 27 15.61 21.05 34.01
C ARG A 27 14.28 21.02 33.24
N ARG A 28 13.28 21.71 33.77
CA ARG A 28 12.02 22.04 33.07
C ARG A 28 12.30 23.12 32.04
N LEU A 29 12.03 22.83 30.76
CA LEU A 29 11.79 23.86 29.74
C LEU A 29 10.27 23.95 29.56
N SER A 30 9.72 25.06 30.02
CA SER A 30 8.31 25.42 29.93
C SER A 30 7.98 25.99 28.55
N CYS A 31 7.00 25.41 27.86
CA CYS A 31 6.32 26.05 26.73
C CYS A 31 5.31 27.10 27.23
N PRO A 32 5.09 28.24 26.53
CA PRO A 32 4.15 29.27 26.96
C PRO A 32 2.70 28.88 26.64
N GLY A 33 1.81 29.17 27.58
CA GLY A 33 0.37 28.97 27.48
C GLY A 33 -0.38 30.12 26.83
N THR A 34 -1.55 29.77 26.32
CA THR A 34 -2.64 30.59 25.79
C THR A 34 -3.28 31.46 26.89
N VAL A 35 -3.48 32.75 26.61
CA VAL A 35 -4.41 33.63 27.34
C VAL A 35 -5.18 34.50 26.34
N THR A 36 -6.50 34.38 26.36
CA THR A 36 -7.53 35.31 25.85
C THR A 36 -7.91 36.28 27.01
N ALA A 37 -8.28 37.55 26.89
CA ALA A 37 -8.63 38.48 25.81
C ALA A 37 -8.59 39.93 26.37
N ASP A 38 -8.38 40.96 25.53
CA ASP A 38 -9.35 42.05 25.23
C ASP A 38 -8.73 43.34 24.62
N ALA A 39 -9.27 43.67 23.45
CA ALA A 39 -9.70 44.96 22.88
C ALA A 39 -8.82 46.24 22.85
N ARG A 40 -8.74 46.76 21.60
CA ARG A 40 -8.60 48.15 21.08
C ARG A 40 -7.21 48.68 20.73
N GLY A 41 -7.08 49.01 19.44
CA GLY A 41 -6.01 49.84 18.87
C GLY A 41 -5.79 49.54 17.38
N GLU A 42 -6.61 50.13 16.51
CA GLU A 42 -6.41 50.11 15.06
C GLU A 42 -5.11 50.80 14.65
N GLN A 43 -4.34 50.19 13.75
CA GLN A 43 -3.75 50.90 12.61
C GLN A 43 -3.41 49.91 11.49
N GLN A 44 -4.01 50.19 10.32
CA GLN A 44 -3.89 49.46 9.07
C GLN A 44 -2.46 49.52 8.50
N SER A 45 -1.99 48.42 7.93
CA SER A 45 -1.17 48.49 6.72
C SER A 45 -1.57 47.36 5.76
N SER A 46 -1.70 47.78 4.52
CA SER A 46 -2.33 47.16 3.35
C SER A 46 -1.69 45.84 2.91
N GLY A 47 -2.54 44.93 2.43
CA GLY A 47 -2.15 43.59 2.01
C GLY A 47 -1.52 43.48 0.62
N SER A 48 -1.10 42.24 0.36
CA SER A 48 -1.13 41.60 -0.95
C SER A 48 -1.31 40.10 -0.70
N ALA A 49 -2.44 39.57 -1.16
CA ALA A 49 -2.74 38.15 -1.15
C ALA A 49 -1.80 37.44 -2.14
N GLU A 50 -0.86 36.65 -1.63
CA GLU A 50 -0.15 35.68 -2.46
C GLU A 50 -0.92 34.35 -2.45
N THR A 51 -1.72 34.18 -3.49
CA THR A 51 -2.12 32.87 -4.00
C THR A 51 -0.89 32.19 -4.59
N GLY A 52 -0.29 31.30 -3.80
CA GLY A 52 0.80 30.44 -4.24
C GLY A 52 0.70 29.09 -3.54
N SER A 53 0.14 28.10 -4.24
CA SER A 53 0.21 26.70 -3.84
C SER A 53 1.66 26.22 -4.01
N GLU A 54 2.53 26.54 -3.05
CA GLU A 54 3.85 25.91 -2.96
C GLU A 54 3.66 24.44 -2.58
N ASP A 55 3.77 23.58 -3.58
CA ASP A 55 3.85 22.14 -3.43
C ASP A 55 5.15 21.81 -2.68
N ARG A 56 5.08 21.74 -1.33
CA ARG A 56 6.21 21.42 -0.45
C ARG A 56 6.62 19.96 -0.68
N THR A 57 7.42 19.73 -1.71
CA THR A 57 8.13 18.46 -1.92
C THR A 57 8.87 18.08 -0.63
N PRO A 58 8.70 16.85 -0.12
CA PRO A 58 9.19 16.49 1.20
C PRO A 58 10.72 16.56 1.23
N LYS A 59 11.27 17.51 2.00
CA LYS A 59 12.73 17.70 2.20
C LYS A 59 13.34 16.76 3.25
N LYS A 60 12.55 15.89 3.88
CA LYS A 60 12.99 14.99 4.95
C LYS A 60 13.57 13.71 4.36
N ARG A 61 14.56 13.12 5.03
CA ARG A 61 15.10 11.81 4.64
C ARG A 61 14.03 10.73 4.84
N PHE A 62 14.04 9.70 4.00
CA PHE A 62 13.09 8.58 4.11
C PHE A 62 13.08 7.94 5.52
N SER A 63 14.27 7.73 6.09
CA SER A 63 14.45 7.16 7.43
C SER A 63 13.85 8.03 8.54
N GLU A 64 13.96 9.36 8.42
CA GLU A 64 13.38 10.32 9.36
C GLU A 64 11.85 10.28 9.31
N VAL A 65 11.28 10.26 8.10
CA VAL A 65 9.83 10.13 7.90
C VAL A 65 9.32 8.83 8.52
N GLN A 66 9.98 7.70 8.23
CA GLN A 66 9.63 6.40 8.81
C GLN A 66 9.65 6.41 10.35
N LYS A 67 10.70 7.00 10.94
CA LYS A 67 10.85 7.11 12.38
C LYS A 67 9.73 7.96 13.00
N GLU A 68 9.50 9.15 12.46
CA GLU A 68 8.45 10.07 12.93
C GLU A 68 7.07 9.43 12.86
N ARG A 69 6.73 8.78 11.74
CA ARG A 69 5.43 8.11 11.57
C ARG A 69 5.26 6.90 12.50
N ARG A 70 6.32 6.15 12.77
CA ARG A 70 6.31 5.07 13.78
C ARG A 70 6.10 5.64 15.19
N GLU A 71 6.79 6.71 15.56
CA GLU A 71 6.61 7.36 16.87
C GLU A 71 5.18 7.89 17.07
N GLN A 72 4.60 8.50 16.04
CA GLN A 72 3.18 8.88 16.03
C GLN A 72 2.27 7.66 16.23
N ALA A 73 2.51 6.58 15.48
CA ALA A 73 1.72 5.36 15.60
C ALA A 73 1.81 4.70 16.99
N GLN A 74 2.96 4.77 17.67
CA GLN A 74 3.14 4.21 19.02
C GLN A 74 2.31 4.91 20.11
N ARG A 75 1.90 6.16 19.89
CA ARG A 75 0.99 6.92 20.77
C ARG A 75 -0.43 7.06 20.19
N THR A 76 -0.75 6.24 19.19
CA THR A 76 -2.05 6.20 18.53
C THR A 76 -2.80 4.92 18.94
N ILE A 77 -4.12 5.04 19.05
CA ILE A 77 -5.04 3.95 19.38
C ILE A 77 -6.11 3.79 18.29
N LEU A 78 -6.66 2.58 18.19
CA LEU A 78 -7.79 2.24 17.32
C LEU A 78 -9.01 1.93 18.18
N ILE A 79 -10.16 2.48 17.87
CA ILE A 79 -11.40 2.28 18.63
C ILE A 79 -12.53 1.89 17.68
N LEU A 80 -13.18 0.76 17.96
CA LEU A 80 -14.48 0.42 17.37
C LEU A 80 -15.56 1.24 18.10
N CYS A 81 -16.26 2.09 17.35
CA CYS A 81 -17.28 3.00 17.87
C CYS A 81 -18.70 2.45 17.66
N PRO A 82 -19.66 2.83 18.52
CA PRO A 82 -21.07 2.57 18.26
C PRO A 82 -21.59 3.48 17.13
N ASN A 83 -22.60 3.02 16.39
CA ASN A 83 -23.16 3.74 15.24
C ASN A 83 -23.74 5.12 15.57
N LYS A 84 -24.09 5.37 16.84
CA LYS A 84 -24.59 6.67 17.33
C LYS A 84 -23.60 7.18 18.36
N ILE A 85 -22.66 8.02 17.92
CA ILE A 85 -21.67 8.63 18.80
C ILE A 85 -21.59 10.13 18.51
N SER A 86 -21.51 10.94 19.57
CA SER A 86 -21.20 12.36 19.45
C SER A 86 -19.70 12.54 19.53
N GLU A 87 -19.09 13.07 18.47
CA GLU A 87 -17.65 13.35 18.40
C GLU A 87 -17.17 14.20 19.59
N LYS A 88 -17.94 15.24 19.96
CA LYS A 88 -17.60 16.09 21.11
C LYS A 88 -17.57 15.32 22.43
N LYS A 89 -18.58 14.48 22.70
CA LYS A 89 -18.62 13.65 23.93
C LYS A 89 -17.49 12.62 23.92
N PHE A 90 -17.21 12.01 22.76
CA PHE A 90 -16.15 11.04 22.56
C PHE A 90 -14.76 11.62 22.86
N LEU A 91 -14.42 12.75 22.24
CA LEU A 91 -13.12 13.41 22.46
C LEU A 91 -12.99 13.92 23.89
N LYS A 92 -14.06 14.46 24.49
CA LYS A 92 -14.07 14.88 25.90
C LYS A 92 -13.80 13.71 26.85
N TYR A 93 -14.31 12.52 26.55
CA TYR A 93 -14.01 11.32 27.32
C TYR A 93 -12.53 10.93 27.21
N LEU A 94 -12.00 10.83 25.98
CA LEU A 94 -10.61 10.42 25.76
C LEU A 94 -9.60 11.44 26.28
N SER A 95 -9.93 12.72 26.24
CA SER A 95 -9.06 13.81 26.73
C SER A 95 -8.75 13.71 28.24
N GLN A 96 -9.52 12.93 29.00
CA GLN A 96 -9.26 12.66 30.42
C GLN A 96 -7.97 11.84 30.63
N HIS A 97 -7.52 11.09 29.61
CA HIS A 97 -6.29 10.30 29.64
C HIS A 97 -5.07 11.08 29.14
N GLY A 98 -5.30 12.22 28.48
CA GLY A 98 -4.26 13.16 28.03
C GLY A 98 -4.67 13.90 26.75
N PRO A 99 -3.88 14.91 26.35
CA PRO A 99 -4.20 15.74 25.19
C PRO A 99 -4.13 14.94 23.89
N ILE A 100 -5.09 15.19 23.00
CA ILE A 100 -5.22 14.56 21.68
C ILE A 100 -4.55 15.48 20.65
N ASN A 101 -3.63 14.93 19.86
CA ASN A 101 -2.96 15.64 18.77
C ASN A 101 -3.78 15.62 17.48
N ASN A 102 -4.37 14.46 17.15
CA ASN A 102 -5.13 14.27 15.93
C ASN A 102 -6.13 13.10 16.09
N HIS A 103 -7.23 13.14 15.35
CA HIS A 103 -8.17 12.03 15.26
C HIS A 103 -8.90 12.05 13.91
N PHE A 104 -9.35 10.88 13.48
CA PHE A 104 -10.27 10.77 12.34
C PHE A 104 -11.13 9.52 12.46
N PHE A 105 -12.27 9.52 11.76
CA PHE A 105 -13.18 8.40 11.68
C PHE A 105 -13.13 7.79 10.29
N PHE A 106 -13.36 6.47 10.21
CA PHE A 106 -13.47 5.77 8.94
C PHE A 106 -14.40 4.57 9.07
N GLU A 107 -14.96 4.15 7.94
CA GLU A 107 -15.81 2.96 7.86
C GLU A 107 -15.05 1.78 7.24
N SER A 108 -15.23 0.62 7.86
CA SER A 108 -14.80 -0.69 7.36
C SER A 108 -15.93 -1.69 7.65
N PHE A 109 -15.69 -2.73 8.45
CA PHE A 109 -16.73 -3.63 9.00
C PHE A 109 -17.53 -3.01 10.17
N GLY A 110 -17.47 -1.68 10.30
CA GLY A 110 -18.01 -0.91 11.41
C GLY A 110 -17.44 0.51 11.37
N LEU A 111 -17.92 1.38 12.27
CA LEU A 111 -17.38 2.72 12.46
C LEU A 111 -16.16 2.64 13.38
N TYR A 112 -15.01 3.09 12.87
CA TYR A 112 -13.76 3.12 13.63
C TYR A 112 -13.26 4.54 13.81
N ALA A 113 -12.61 4.79 14.94
CA ALA A 113 -11.87 6.02 15.21
C ALA A 113 -10.39 5.71 15.42
N VAL A 114 -9.54 6.51 14.78
CA VAL A 114 -8.10 6.56 15.06
C VAL A 114 -7.85 7.80 15.89
N VAL A 115 -7.18 7.64 17.04
CA VAL A 115 -6.88 8.76 17.95
C VAL A 115 -5.40 8.76 18.30
N GLU A 116 -4.72 9.83 17.90
CA GLU A 116 -3.32 10.10 18.18
C GLU A 116 -3.23 11.01 19.41
N PHE A 117 -2.68 10.51 20.52
CA PHE A 117 -2.38 11.35 21.68
C PHE A 117 -1.08 12.14 21.47
N CYS A 118 -0.90 13.24 22.21
CA CYS A 118 0.39 13.93 22.22
C CYS A 118 1.47 13.14 22.97
N GLN A 119 1.09 12.25 23.90
CA GLN A 119 1.97 11.54 24.82
C GLN A 119 1.68 10.03 24.81
N LYS A 120 2.72 9.20 24.95
CA LYS A 120 2.59 7.73 24.93
C LYS A 120 1.95 7.22 26.23
N GLU A 121 2.15 7.92 27.33
CA GLU A 121 1.62 7.64 28.66
C GLU A 121 0.08 7.67 28.69
N SER A 122 -0.54 8.47 27.81
CA SER A 122 -2.00 8.53 27.66
C SER A 122 -2.60 7.19 27.21
N VAL A 123 -1.88 6.45 26.37
CA VAL A 123 -2.27 5.11 25.96
C VAL A 123 -2.28 4.16 27.16
N ALA A 124 -1.22 4.18 27.97
CA ALA A 124 -1.12 3.35 29.18
C ALA A 124 -2.21 3.72 30.21
N SER A 125 -2.50 5.01 30.38
CA SER A 125 -3.60 5.50 31.22
C SER A 125 -4.95 4.91 30.80
N LEU A 126 -5.26 4.90 29.50
CA LEU A 126 -6.49 4.31 28.98
C LEU A 126 -6.50 2.78 29.14
N GLN A 127 -5.40 2.09 28.85
CA GLN A 127 -5.30 0.63 28.97
C GLN A 127 -5.52 0.17 30.42
N ASN A 128 -4.99 0.89 31.42
CA ASN A 128 -5.14 0.54 32.83
C ASN A 128 -6.59 0.61 33.34
N LEU A 129 -7.41 1.49 32.75
CA LEU A 129 -8.82 1.65 33.10
C LEU A 129 -9.76 0.78 32.24
N THR A 130 -9.22 0.15 31.19
CA THR A 130 -9.97 -0.72 30.29
C THR A 130 -10.09 -2.13 30.88
N ARG A 131 -11.29 -2.68 30.85
CA ARG A 131 -11.57 -4.05 31.33
C ARG A 131 -11.55 -5.04 30.18
N THR A 132 -11.07 -6.25 30.43
CA THR A 132 -11.26 -7.38 29.49
C THR A 132 -12.76 -7.67 29.37
N PRO A 133 -13.29 -7.89 28.14
CA PRO A 133 -14.69 -8.24 27.97
C PRO A 133 -15.07 -9.48 28.78
N SER A 134 -16.11 -9.36 29.61
CA SER A 134 -16.78 -10.49 30.25
C SER A 134 -18.07 -10.78 29.49
N MET A 135 -17.99 -11.40 28.30
CA MET A 135 -19.18 -11.90 27.62
C MET A 135 -19.55 -13.23 28.28
N GLY A 136 -20.81 -13.36 28.75
CA GLY A 136 -21.22 -14.43 29.67
C GLY A 136 -20.74 -15.84 29.33
N THR A 137 -20.96 -16.32 28.09
CA THR A 137 -20.70 -17.71 27.66
C THR A 137 -19.45 -17.90 26.80
N GLU A 138 -18.78 -16.83 26.36
CA GLU A 138 -17.62 -16.92 25.45
C GLU A 138 -16.33 -16.52 26.18
N ALA A 139 -15.34 -17.41 26.17
CA ALA A 139 -14.02 -17.11 26.72
C ALA A 139 -13.25 -16.21 25.76
N ALA A 140 -12.78 -15.06 26.25
CA ALA A 140 -11.93 -14.15 25.50
C ALA A 140 -10.44 -14.40 25.80
N ILE A 141 -9.60 -14.35 24.77
CA ILE A 141 -8.14 -14.41 24.92
C ILE A 141 -7.65 -13.05 25.46
N PRO A 142 -7.00 -12.99 26.62
CA PRO A 142 -6.73 -11.73 27.33
C PRO A 142 -5.51 -10.97 26.81
N PHE A 143 -5.32 -10.89 25.48
CA PHE A 143 -4.28 -10.05 24.88
C PHE A 143 -4.68 -8.57 24.97
N ARG A 144 -3.95 -7.78 25.75
CA ARG A 144 -4.20 -6.34 25.92
C ARG A 144 -3.50 -5.55 24.82
N SER A 145 -4.27 -5.12 23.82
CA SER A 145 -3.77 -4.32 22.69
C SER A 145 -4.11 -2.83 22.85
N ARG A 146 -3.78 -2.04 21.81
CA ARG A 146 -4.24 -0.65 21.61
C ARG A 146 -5.49 -0.56 20.74
N PHE A 147 -6.18 -1.68 20.53
CA PHE A 147 -7.44 -1.76 19.82
C PHE A 147 -8.59 -1.95 20.81
N PHE A 148 -9.43 -0.93 20.94
CA PHE A 148 -10.50 -0.85 21.94
C PHE A 148 -11.88 -1.00 21.29
N ASN A 149 -12.86 -1.38 22.12
CA ASN A 149 -14.28 -1.36 21.77
C ASN A 149 -15.01 -0.43 22.73
N LEU A 150 -15.66 0.61 22.18
CA LEU A 150 -16.44 1.56 22.94
C LEU A 150 -17.92 1.15 22.95
N LYS A 151 -18.49 0.91 24.13
CA LYS A 151 -19.91 0.62 24.32
C LYS A 151 -20.59 1.72 25.13
N LEU A 152 -21.80 2.12 24.72
CA LEU A 152 -22.66 3.01 25.49
C LEU A 152 -23.31 2.24 26.65
N LYS A 153 -23.27 2.81 27.86
CA LYS A 153 -23.86 2.17 29.05
C LYS A 153 -25.39 2.20 29.06
N ASN A 154 -26.01 3.25 28.49
CA ASN A 154 -27.46 3.43 28.45
C ASN A 154 -27.88 3.78 27.01
N SER A 155 -28.53 2.84 26.30
CA SER A 155 -28.99 3.02 24.92
C SER A 155 -30.39 3.64 24.79
N SER A 156 -31.08 3.89 25.91
CA SER A 156 -32.53 4.14 25.93
C SER A 156 -33.01 5.60 26.01
N ASN A 157 -32.15 6.61 26.23
CA ASN A 157 -32.61 7.99 26.50
C ASN A 157 -31.93 9.12 25.68
N GLU A 158 -31.30 8.83 24.55
CA GLU A 158 -30.84 9.92 23.66
C GLU A 158 -31.84 10.12 22.51
N THR A 159 -32.56 11.24 22.60
CA THR A 159 -33.34 11.87 21.53
C THR A 159 -32.51 11.98 20.26
N SER A 160 -33.20 11.87 19.13
CA SER A 160 -32.69 11.72 17.76
C SER A 160 -31.87 12.90 17.24
N GLU A 161 -30.68 13.15 17.78
CA GLU A 161 -29.66 13.93 17.08
C GLU A 161 -28.82 12.97 16.24
N GLN A 162 -29.22 12.82 14.98
CA GLN A 162 -28.52 12.01 13.99
C GLN A 162 -27.32 12.81 13.46
N SER A 163 -26.30 13.01 14.30
CA SER A 163 -25.04 13.59 13.83
C SER A 163 -24.26 12.53 13.05
N CYS A 164 -24.37 12.56 11.72
CA CYS A 164 -23.51 11.76 10.86
C CYS A 164 -22.07 12.30 10.99
N ILE A 165 -21.16 11.49 11.54
CA ILE A 165 -19.76 11.90 11.69
C ILE A 165 -19.08 11.81 10.31
N PRO A 166 -18.37 12.86 9.87
CA PRO A 166 -17.59 12.81 8.63
C PRO A 166 -16.55 11.68 8.69
N CYS A 167 -16.63 10.75 7.74
CA CYS A 167 -15.72 9.62 7.64
C CYS A 167 -14.74 9.81 6.48
N CYS A 168 -13.47 9.51 6.73
CA CYS A 168 -12.41 9.54 5.73
C CYS A 168 -12.47 8.27 4.87
N ASN A 169 -12.53 8.44 3.55
CA ASN A 169 -12.51 7.32 2.60
C ASN A 169 -11.16 6.61 2.63
N GLN A 170 -11.17 5.29 2.82
CA GLN A 170 -9.96 4.45 2.81
C GLN A 170 -9.81 3.63 1.51
N SER A 171 -10.79 3.73 0.62
CA SER A 171 -10.86 3.05 -0.67
C SER A 171 -10.80 4.05 -1.81
N PRO A 172 -10.28 3.65 -2.99
CA PRO A 172 -10.29 4.51 -4.17
C PRO A 172 -11.72 4.75 -4.65
N PRO A 173 -11.99 5.86 -5.37
CA PRO A 173 -13.31 6.10 -5.96
C PRO A 173 -13.69 4.99 -6.96
N SER A 174 -14.99 4.87 -7.23
CA SER A 174 -15.47 3.93 -8.23
C SER A 174 -14.91 4.26 -9.61
N SER A 175 -14.68 3.24 -10.44
CA SER A 175 -14.15 3.44 -11.79
C SER A 175 -15.01 4.40 -12.64
N LYS A 176 -16.33 4.40 -12.41
CA LYS A 176 -17.25 5.31 -13.10
C LYS A 176 -17.00 6.77 -12.70
N LYS A 177 -16.95 7.06 -11.40
CA LYS A 177 -16.69 8.41 -10.90
C LYS A 177 -15.32 8.91 -11.35
N LEU A 178 -14.30 8.05 -11.29
CA LEU A 178 -12.97 8.40 -11.75
C LEU A 178 -12.97 8.74 -13.24
N PHE A 179 -13.69 7.98 -14.05
CA PHE A 179 -13.80 8.24 -15.49
C PHE A 179 -14.50 9.55 -15.81
N GLU A 180 -15.59 9.88 -15.09
CA GLU A 180 -16.28 11.17 -15.21
C GLU A 180 -15.32 12.33 -14.92
N LEU A 181 -14.58 12.26 -13.80
CA LEU A 181 -13.59 13.28 -13.43
C LEU A 181 -12.48 13.47 -14.49
N LEU A 182 -12.07 12.41 -15.18
CA LEU A 182 -11.05 12.52 -16.23
C LEU A 182 -11.62 13.16 -17.50
N CYS A 183 -12.87 12.87 -17.85
CA CYS A 183 -13.50 13.51 -19.01
C CYS A 183 -13.75 15.01 -18.79
N ASP A 184 -13.98 15.42 -17.53
CA ASP A 184 -14.24 16.81 -17.12
C ASP A 184 -12.97 17.68 -16.96
N ALA A 185 -11.77 17.08 -17.07
CA ALA A 185 -10.50 17.81 -16.96
C ALA A 185 -10.24 18.71 -18.19
N GLU A 186 -9.30 19.65 -18.08
CA GLU A 186 -9.04 20.62 -19.16
C GLU A 186 -7.88 20.21 -20.10
N SER A 187 -7.02 19.28 -19.67
CA SER A 187 -5.85 18.80 -20.44
C SER A 187 -5.46 17.38 -20.04
N ILE A 188 -4.62 16.72 -20.83
CA ILE A 188 -4.04 15.42 -20.46
C ILE A 188 -3.17 15.56 -19.19
N ASP A 189 -2.42 16.65 -19.05
CA ASP A 189 -1.69 16.97 -17.82
C ASP A 189 -2.62 17.01 -16.60
N ASP A 190 -3.77 17.67 -16.71
CA ASP A 190 -4.77 17.76 -15.64
C ASP A 190 -5.44 16.40 -15.35
N GLN A 191 -5.72 15.59 -16.39
CA GLN A 191 -6.20 14.22 -16.22
C GLN A 191 -5.24 13.36 -15.41
N LEU A 192 -3.94 13.42 -15.71
CA LEU A 192 -2.91 12.61 -15.04
C LEU A 192 -2.75 13.04 -13.57
N ASN A 193 -2.81 14.35 -13.31
CA ASN A 193 -2.76 14.88 -11.94
C ASN A 193 -4.04 14.59 -11.15
N THR A 194 -5.22 14.65 -11.78
CA THR A 194 -6.50 14.27 -11.18
C THR A 194 -6.51 12.79 -10.82
N LEU A 195 -6.04 11.92 -11.73
CA LEU A 195 -5.88 10.49 -11.46
C LEU A 195 -4.97 10.26 -10.25
N LEU A 196 -3.82 10.93 -10.20
CA LEU A 196 -2.89 10.84 -9.07
C LEU A 196 -3.56 11.24 -7.76
N LYS A 197 -4.23 12.40 -7.74
CA LYS A 197 -4.89 12.96 -6.56
C LYS A 197 -5.96 12.03 -6.00
N GLU A 198 -6.79 11.45 -6.87
CA GLU A 198 -7.90 10.58 -6.48
C GLU A 198 -7.45 9.18 -6.05
N LEU A 199 -6.29 8.71 -6.52
CA LEU A 199 -5.81 7.36 -6.23
C LEU A 199 -4.72 7.30 -5.15
N GLN A 200 -3.94 8.36 -4.93
CA GLN A 200 -2.84 8.34 -3.96
C GLN A 200 -3.31 8.10 -2.53
N LEU A 201 -2.42 7.57 -1.68
CA LEU A 201 -2.68 7.46 -0.24
C LEU A 201 -2.92 8.84 0.39
N THR A 202 -3.95 8.96 1.23
CA THR A 202 -4.16 10.15 2.04
C THR A 202 -3.30 10.12 3.31
N GLU A 203 -3.22 11.23 4.01
CA GLU A 203 -2.54 11.31 5.31
C GLU A 203 -3.19 10.37 6.34
N GLU A 204 -4.52 10.30 6.37
CA GLU A 204 -5.27 9.41 7.27
C GLU A 204 -5.01 7.93 6.94
N ASN A 205 -5.03 7.57 5.65
CA ASN A 205 -4.72 6.20 5.24
C ASN A 205 -3.27 5.83 5.59
N THR A 206 -2.34 6.75 5.40
CA THR A 206 -0.93 6.57 5.78
C THR A 206 -0.80 6.37 7.29
N LYS A 207 -1.43 7.22 8.12
CA LYS A 207 -1.45 7.05 9.58
C LYS A 207 -2.05 5.70 9.98
N LEU A 208 -3.14 5.26 9.36
CA LEU A 208 -3.77 3.96 9.62
C LEU A 208 -2.85 2.79 9.27
N ARG A 209 -2.06 2.89 8.18
CA ARG A 209 -1.05 1.88 7.80
C ARG A 209 0.06 1.77 8.84
N TYR A 210 0.61 2.89 9.30
CA TYR A 210 1.63 2.90 10.35
C TYR A 210 1.06 2.42 11.71
N LEU A 211 -0.17 2.79 12.06
CA LEU A 211 -0.85 2.26 13.23
C LEU A 211 -1.02 0.74 13.13
N THR A 212 -1.45 0.23 11.98
CA THR A 212 -1.60 -1.21 11.77
C THR A 212 -0.25 -1.92 11.96
N CYS A 213 0.84 -1.41 11.37
CA CYS A 213 2.19 -1.95 11.62
C CYS A 213 2.55 -1.93 13.10
N SER A 214 2.23 -0.84 13.80
CA SER A 214 2.50 -0.70 15.23
C SER A 214 1.68 -1.68 16.09
N LEU A 215 0.45 -2.02 15.70
CA LEU A 215 -0.35 -3.06 16.39
C LEU A 215 0.26 -4.46 16.19
N ILE A 216 0.81 -4.74 15.00
CA ILE A 216 1.52 -6.00 14.73
C ILE A 216 2.86 -6.04 15.48
N GLU A 217 3.53 -4.89 15.61
CA GLU A 217 4.73 -4.74 16.46
C GLU A 217 4.42 -5.12 17.92
N ASP A 218 3.29 -4.69 18.50
CA ASP A 218 2.91 -5.06 19.87
C ASP A 218 2.78 -6.57 20.06
N ILE A 219 2.29 -7.30 19.05
CA ILE A 219 2.15 -8.76 19.07
C ILE A 219 3.52 -9.42 18.99
N ALA A 220 4.38 -8.96 18.08
CA ALA A 220 5.74 -9.50 17.92
C ALA A 220 6.63 -9.20 19.15
N ALA A 221 6.44 -8.05 19.78
CA ALA A 221 7.18 -7.60 20.96
C ALA A 221 6.97 -8.49 22.19
N ALA A 222 5.91 -9.31 22.22
CA ALA A 222 5.71 -10.30 23.27
C ALA A 222 6.80 -11.39 23.29
N TYR A 223 7.40 -11.69 22.12
CA TYR A 223 8.49 -12.66 21.98
C TYR A 223 9.84 -12.00 21.71
N PHE A 224 9.84 -10.88 20.98
CA PHE A 224 11.03 -10.17 20.56
C PHE A 224 10.97 -8.74 21.08
N PRO A 225 11.37 -8.52 22.34
CA PRO A 225 11.51 -7.17 22.88
C PRO A 225 12.35 -6.31 21.94
N ASP A 226 11.99 -5.04 21.80
CA ASP A 226 12.68 -4.07 20.94
C ASP A 226 12.62 -4.34 19.43
N CYS A 227 11.82 -5.30 18.97
CA CYS A 227 11.53 -5.44 17.53
C CYS A 227 10.83 -4.18 16.98
N ALA A 228 10.94 -3.99 15.67
CA ALA A 228 10.20 -2.95 14.96
C ALA A 228 9.46 -3.54 13.77
N VAL A 229 8.20 -3.16 13.55
CA VAL A 229 7.48 -3.50 12.32
C VAL A 229 7.30 -2.25 11.49
N ARG A 230 7.94 -2.22 10.32
CA ARG A 230 7.97 -1.05 9.44
C ARG A 230 7.26 -1.34 8.12
N PRO A 231 6.43 -0.42 7.60
CA PRO A 231 5.88 -0.57 6.27
C PRO A 231 6.94 -0.35 5.19
N PHE A 232 6.88 -1.13 4.12
CA PHE A 232 7.70 -0.95 2.92
C PHE A 232 6.84 -0.99 1.65
N GLY A 233 7.49 -0.93 0.49
CA GLY A 233 6.82 -1.05 -0.80
C GLY A 233 5.87 0.11 -1.09
N SER A 234 4.70 -0.23 -1.64
CA SER A 234 3.72 0.76 -2.10
C SER A 234 3.23 1.69 -0.99
N SER A 235 3.28 1.26 0.28
CA SER A 235 2.81 2.08 1.40
C SER A 235 3.68 3.31 1.67
N VAL A 236 4.94 3.31 1.21
CA VAL A 236 5.94 4.32 1.63
C VAL A 236 6.82 4.84 0.50
N ASN A 237 6.73 4.23 -0.69
CA ASN A 237 7.58 4.58 -1.84
C ASN A 237 7.02 5.73 -2.71
N SER A 238 5.99 6.45 -2.25
CA SER A 238 5.23 7.51 -2.95
C SER A 238 4.32 7.08 -4.12
N PHE A 239 4.37 5.80 -4.51
CA PHE A 239 3.55 5.21 -5.59
C PHE A 239 2.39 4.34 -5.07
N GLY A 240 2.01 4.51 -3.80
CA GLY A 240 0.89 3.83 -3.17
C GLY A 240 -0.45 4.34 -3.66
N LYS A 241 -1.33 3.41 -4.04
CA LYS A 241 -2.73 3.70 -4.35
C LYS A 241 -3.62 3.26 -3.18
N LEU A 242 -4.70 3.99 -2.89
CA LEU A 242 -5.73 3.55 -1.94
C LEU A 242 -6.21 2.13 -2.25
N GLY A 243 -6.29 1.30 -1.20
CA GLY A 243 -6.60 -0.12 -1.31
C GLY A 243 -5.44 -1.03 -1.75
N CYS A 244 -4.19 -0.52 -1.86
CA CYS A 244 -3.03 -1.40 -2.03
C CYS A 244 -2.67 -2.16 -0.75
N ASP A 245 -1.99 -3.29 -0.91
CA ASP A 245 -1.49 -4.12 0.18
C ASP A 245 -0.58 -3.33 1.13
N LEU A 246 -0.52 -3.77 2.38
CA LEU A 246 0.38 -3.28 3.42
C LEU A 246 1.50 -4.29 3.62
N ASP A 247 2.61 -4.07 2.90
CA ASP A 247 3.83 -4.85 3.05
C ASP A 247 4.58 -4.41 4.31
N MET A 248 4.89 -5.36 5.19
CA MET A 248 5.49 -5.13 6.50
C MET A 248 6.82 -5.88 6.64
N PHE A 249 7.80 -5.21 7.24
CA PHE A 249 9.09 -5.76 7.58
C PHE A 249 9.26 -5.78 9.11
N LEU A 250 9.36 -6.99 9.68
CA LEU A 250 9.74 -7.23 11.06
C LEU A 250 11.26 -7.17 11.16
N ASP A 251 11.75 -6.06 11.71
CA ASP A 251 13.15 -5.80 11.99
C ASP A 251 13.50 -6.32 13.38
N LEU A 252 14.46 -7.23 13.42
CA LEU A 252 15.02 -7.82 14.65
C LEU A 252 16.46 -7.39 14.89
N ASP A 253 17.04 -6.56 14.02
CA ASP A 253 18.45 -6.20 14.08
C ASP A 253 18.72 -5.11 15.12
N GLU A 254 17.73 -4.25 15.36
CA GLU A 254 17.80 -3.24 16.43
C GLU A 254 17.89 -3.89 17.83
N ILE A 255 17.45 -5.14 17.99
CA ILE A 255 17.55 -5.91 19.25
C ILE A 255 19.02 -6.17 19.62
N GLY A 256 19.91 -6.26 18.62
CA GLY A 256 21.34 -6.53 18.82
C GLY A 256 22.20 -5.30 19.10
N LYS A 257 21.69 -4.08 18.89
CA LYS A 257 22.43 -2.83 19.13
C LYS A 257 22.35 -2.40 20.59
N PHE A 258 22.60 -3.31 21.52
CA PHE A 258 22.92 -2.89 22.86
C PHE A 258 24.28 -2.21 22.83
N ASN A 259 24.32 -0.94 23.27
CA ASN A 259 25.56 -0.30 23.64
C ASN A 259 26.15 -1.14 24.78
N ALA A 260 27.03 -2.09 24.43
CA ALA A 260 27.90 -2.74 25.37
C ALA A 260 28.77 -1.64 25.97
N HIS A 261 28.29 -1.00 27.03
CA HIS A 261 29.16 -0.30 27.95
C HIS A 261 30.24 -1.31 28.28
N LYS A 262 31.51 -0.98 27.99
CA LYS A 262 32.67 -1.83 28.27
C LYS A 262 32.56 -2.27 29.72
N THR A 263 32.04 -3.47 29.95
CA THR A 263 32.00 -4.06 31.27
C THR A 263 33.44 -4.37 31.62
N SER A 264 33.98 -3.62 32.57
CA SER A 264 35.32 -3.87 33.12
C SER A 264 35.32 -5.23 33.80
N GLY A 265 35.66 -6.28 33.06
CA GLY A 265 35.73 -7.65 33.54
C GLY A 265 36.14 -8.64 32.44
N ASN A 266 36.64 -9.81 32.84
CA ASN A 266 37.11 -10.85 31.92
C ASN A 266 35.99 -11.75 31.36
N PHE A 267 34.73 -11.46 31.69
CA PHE A 267 33.59 -12.29 31.34
C PHE A 267 32.69 -11.57 30.34
N LEU A 268 32.38 -12.25 29.23
CA LEU A 268 31.33 -11.87 28.30
C LEU A 268 30.07 -12.67 28.65
N MET A 269 28.94 -11.99 28.79
CA MET A 269 27.65 -12.64 29.04
C MET A 269 26.80 -12.53 27.78
N GLU A 270 26.33 -13.67 27.29
CA GLU A 270 25.49 -13.79 26.11
C GLU A 270 24.20 -14.54 26.45
N PHE A 271 23.12 -14.24 25.74
CA PHE A 271 21.89 -15.01 25.89
C PHE A 271 22.05 -16.42 25.30
N GLN A 272 21.64 -17.44 26.05
CA GLN A 272 21.54 -18.79 25.50
C GLN A 272 20.38 -18.86 24.50
N VAL A 273 20.70 -18.89 23.21
CA VAL A 273 19.71 -18.94 22.12
C VAL A 273 19.75 -20.27 21.36
N LYS A 274 18.70 -20.55 20.59
CA LYS A 274 18.62 -21.76 19.76
C LYS A 274 19.32 -21.55 18.41
N ASN A 275 20.37 -22.32 18.16
CA ASN A 275 21.08 -22.30 16.89
C ASN A 275 20.28 -22.99 15.79
N VAL A 276 20.29 -22.41 14.59
CA VAL A 276 19.67 -22.96 13.39
C VAL A 276 20.66 -22.91 12.21
N PRO A 277 20.51 -23.77 11.19
CA PRO A 277 21.53 -23.92 10.14
C PRO A 277 21.70 -22.70 9.23
N SER A 278 20.70 -21.82 9.13
CA SER A 278 20.77 -20.62 8.29
C SER A 278 19.77 -19.55 8.73
N GLU A 279 20.03 -18.31 8.34
CA GLU A 279 19.11 -17.18 8.54
C GLU A 279 17.73 -17.44 7.93
N ARG A 280 17.68 -18.11 6.76
CA ARG A 280 16.40 -18.50 6.14
C ARG A 280 15.56 -19.39 7.06
N ILE A 281 16.17 -20.38 7.71
CA ILE A 281 15.46 -21.24 8.67
C ILE A 281 15.03 -20.44 9.90
N ALA A 282 15.85 -19.50 10.37
CA ALA A 282 15.46 -18.58 11.45
C ALA A 282 14.21 -17.77 11.06
N THR A 283 14.23 -17.12 9.89
CA THR A 283 13.10 -16.36 9.35
C THR A 283 11.83 -17.21 9.25
N GLN A 284 11.91 -18.43 8.70
CA GLN A 284 10.76 -19.33 8.59
C GLN A 284 10.17 -19.70 9.96
N LYS A 285 11.02 -19.97 10.95
CA LYS A 285 10.57 -20.29 12.32
C LYS A 285 9.92 -19.09 13.00
N ILE A 286 10.56 -17.92 12.91
CA ILE A 286 10.04 -16.66 13.47
C ILE A 286 8.66 -16.36 12.87
N LEU A 287 8.57 -16.33 11.53
CA LEU A 287 7.31 -16.08 10.83
C LEU A 287 6.24 -17.14 11.11
N SER A 288 6.62 -18.41 11.26
CA SER A 288 5.67 -19.46 11.65
C SER A 288 5.05 -19.18 13.03
N VAL A 289 5.86 -18.77 14.01
CA VAL A 289 5.39 -18.46 15.38
C VAL A 289 4.54 -17.20 15.37
N ILE A 290 5.03 -16.12 14.75
CA ILE A 290 4.27 -14.87 14.66
C ILE A 290 2.95 -15.09 13.90
N GLY A 291 2.96 -15.85 12.81
CA GLY A 291 1.75 -16.22 12.09
C GLY A 291 0.75 -16.98 12.95
N GLU A 292 1.21 -17.90 13.80
CA GLU A 292 0.35 -18.59 14.76
C GLU A 292 -0.24 -17.63 15.81
N CYS A 293 0.56 -16.67 16.29
CA CYS A 293 0.10 -15.66 17.24
C CYS A 293 -0.93 -14.71 16.60
N LEU A 294 -0.73 -14.31 15.35
CA LEU A 294 -1.69 -13.50 14.60
C LEU A 294 -3.02 -14.22 14.43
N ASP A 295 -2.99 -15.51 14.09
CA ASP A 295 -4.19 -16.30 13.82
C ASP A 295 -4.99 -16.60 15.09
N ASN A 296 -4.30 -16.95 16.18
CA ASN A 296 -4.97 -17.35 17.41
C ASN A 296 -5.22 -16.19 18.38
N PHE A 297 -4.36 -15.17 18.42
CA PHE A 297 -4.36 -14.14 19.47
C PHE A 297 -4.51 -12.72 18.94
N GLY A 298 -4.27 -12.49 17.65
CA GLY A 298 -4.27 -11.16 17.02
C GLY A 298 -5.67 -10.60 16.84
N PRO A 299 -6.09 -9.56 17.57
CA PRO A 299 -7.43 -9.02 17.43
C PRO A 299 -7.64 -8.43 16.03
N GLY A 300 -8.66 -8.93 15.32
CA GLY A 300 -8.99 -8.50 13.96
C GLY A 300 -8.07 -9.02 12.86
N CYS A 301 -7.08 -9.87 13.19
CA CYS A 301 -6.26 -10.56 12.19
C CYS A 301 -6.98 -11.84 11.74
N VAL A 302 -7.27 -11.96 10.45
CA VAL A 302 -8.00 -13.12 9.90
C VAL A 302 -7.41 -13.61 8.60
N GLY A 303 -7.73 -14.85 8.22
CA GLY A 303 -7.28 -15.44 6.96
C GLY A 303 -5.77 -15.57 6.87
N VAL A 304 -5.12 -15.95 7.97
CA VAL A 304 -3.66 -16.02 8.08
C VAL A 304 -3.13 -17.18 7.22
N GLN A 305 -2.14 -16.88 6.37
CA GLN A 305 -1.51 -17.82 5.45
C GLN A 305 0.01 -17.74 5.60
N LYS A 306 0.60 -18.86 6.02
CA LYS A 306 2.05 -19.01 6.20
C LYS A 306 2.71 -19.44 4.89
N ILE A 307 3.25 -18.50 4.12
CA ILE A 307 3.91 -18.75 2.81
C ILE A 307 5.43 -18.82 3.00
N LEU A 308 5.88 -19.81 3.78
CA LEU A 308 7.26 -19.86 4.28
C LEU A 308 8.27 -20.39 3.26
N ASN A 309 7.82 -21.10 2.23
CA ASN A 309 8.69 -21.73 1.22
C ASN A 309 8.97 -20.84 0.00
N ALA A 310 8.34 -19.67 -0.10
CA ALA A 310 8.63 -18.71 -1.16
C ALA A 310 10.08 -18.22 -1.11
N ARG A 311 10.56 -17.60 -2.20
CA ARG A 311 11.90 -16.99 -2.25
C ARG A 311 12.12 -16.05 -1.07
N CYS A 312 11.17 -15.15 -0.83
CA CYS A 312 11.07 -14.36 0.39
C CYS A 312 9.93 -14.95 1.25
N PRO A 313 10.24 -15.66 2.35
CA PRO A 313 9.22 -16.18 3.26
C PRO A 313 8.35 -15.06 3.82
N LEU A 314 7.03 -15.27 3.86
CA LEU A 314 6.08 -14.27 4.35
C LEU A 314 4.87 -14.89 5.05
N VAL A 315 4.20 -14.08 5.87
CA VAL A 315 2.87 -14.38 6.43
C VAL A 315 1.88 -13.36 5.88
N ARG A 316 0.86 -13.85 5.18
CA ARG A 316 -0.22 -13.04 4.62
C ARG A 316 -1.46 -13.10 5.51
N PHE A 317 -2.12 -11.98 5.77
CA PHE A 317 -3.35 -11.92 6.56
C PHE A 317 -4.17 -10.67 6.24
N SER A 318 -5.44 -10.64 6.64
CA SER A 318 -6.28 -9.45 6.55
C SER A 318 -6.50 -8.86 7.94
N HIS A 319 -6.32 -7.54 8.09
CA HIS A 319 -6.60 -6.83 9.33
C HIS A 319 -7.96 -6.15 9.24
N GLN A 320 -9.01 -6.83 9.73
CA GLN A 320 -10.42 -6.49 9.56
C GLN A 320 -10.74 -5.03 9.92
N ALA A 321 -10.22 -4.56 11.05
CA ALA A 321 -10.52 -3.21 11.52
C ALA A 321 -10.08 -2.13 10.52
N SER A 322 -8.90 -2.29 9.91
CA SER A 322 -8.39 -1.39 8.88
C SER A 322 -8.88 -1.71 7.46
N GLY A 323 -9.31 -2.94 7.21
CA GLY A 323 -9.60 -3.46 5.86
C GLY A 323 -8.36 -3.77 5.01
N PHE A 324 -7.14 -3.70 5.56
CA PHE A 324 -5.91 -3.94 4.80
C PHE A 324 -5.58 -5.41 4.62
N GLN A 325 -5.16 -5.77 3.40
CA GLN A 325 -4.41 -6.98 3.12
C GLN A 325 -2.94 -6.75 3.50
N CYS A 326 -2.41 -7.57 4.38
CA CYS A 326 -1.09 -7.40 4.98
C CYS A 326 -0.17 -8.57 4.63
N ASP A 327 1.09 -8.27 4.30
CA ASP A 327 2.14 -9.25 4.04
C ASP A 327 3.35 -8.96 4.95
N LEU A 328 3.59 -9.83 5.94
CA LEU A 328 4.68 -9.70 6.92
C LEU A 328 5.90 -10.55 6.54
N THR A 329 7.08 -9.92 6.52
CA THR A 329 8.38 -10.54 6.22
C THR A 329 9.42 -10.16 7.28
N THR A 330 10.59 -10.83 7.33
CA THR A 330 11.64 -10.55 8.34
C THR A 330 13.03 -10.31 7.76
N ASN A 331 13.33 -10.78 6.54
CA ASN A 331 14.66 -10.61 5.94
C ASN A 331 14.54 -10.13 4.48
N ASN A 332 14.24 -8.85 4.31
CA ASN A 332 14.07 -8.21 3.01
C ASN A 332 14.56 -6.75 3.02
N ARG A 333 15.78 -6.52 3.53
CA ARG A 333 16.37 -5.18 3.63
C ARG A 333 16.59 -4.52 2.25
N ILE A 334 16.78 -5.34 1.20
CA ILE A 334 16.88 -4.84 -0.18
C ILE A 334 15.55 -4.21 -0.64
N ALA A 335 14.39 -4.74 -0.23
CA ALA A 335 13.10 -4.11 -0.53
C ALA A 335 12.91 -2.77 0.20
N LEU A 336 13.46 -2.61 1.42
CA LEU A 336 13.48 -1.30 2.10
C LEU A 336 14.30 -0.28 1.30
N LYS A 337 15.52 -0.63 0.87
CA LYS A 337 16.35 0.26 0.03
C LYS A 337 15.71 0.54 -1.33
N SER A 338 14.98 -0.42 -1.90
CA SER A 338 14.17 -0.21 -3.12
C SER A 338 13.03 0.76 -2.90
N SER A 339 12.37 0.69 -1.74
CA SER A 339 11.29 1.61 -1.37
C SER A 339 11.81 3.03 -1.16
N GLU A 340 12.99 3.17 -0.54
CA GLU A 340 13.67 4.45 -0.35
C GLU A 340 14.13 5.06 -1.68
N LEU A 341 14.72 4.27 -2.59
CA LEU A 341 15.09 4.75 -3.93
C LEU A 341 13.88 5.28 -4.70
N LEU A 342 12.76 4.54 -4.64
CA LEU A 342 11.51 4.95 -5.26
C LEU A 342 10.90 6.19 -4.60
N TYR A 343 10.98 6.31 -3.27
CA TYR A 343 10.59 7.51 -2.54
C TYR A 343 11.39 8.73 -3.03
N ILE A 344 12.70 8.59 -3.20
CA ILE A 344 13.55 9.66 -3.73
C ILE A 344 13.09 10.07 -5.13
N TYR A 345 12.95 9.11 -6.05
CA TYR A 345 12.51 9.43 -7.41
C TYR A 345 11.14 10.08 -7.48
N GLY A 346 10.17 9.64 -6.66
CA GLY A 346 8.85 10.26 -6.61
C GLY A 346 8.82 11.63 -5.95
N ALA A 347 9.82 11.96 -5.12
CA ALA A 347 9.96 13.27 -4.48
C ALA A 347 10.77 14.28 -5.32
N LEU A 348 11.60 13.82 -6.26
CA LEU A 348 12.45 14.68 -7.08
C LEU A 348 11.70 15.49 -8.13
N ASP A 349 10.63 14.95 -8.69
CA ASP A 349 9.84 15.60 -9.74
C ASP A 349 8.38 15.10 -9.70
N SER A 350 7.42 16.01 -9.68
CA SER A 350 5.99 15.69 -9.55
C SER A 350 5.48 14.84 -10.72
N ARG A 351 6.07 15.00 -11.90
CA ARG A 351 5.67 14.27 -13.12
C ARG A 351 5.91 12.76 -13.01
N VAL A 352 6.86 12.36 -12.17
CA VAL A 352 7.20 10.95 -11.93
C VAL A 352 6.01 10.20 -11.36
N ARG A 353 5.37 10.77 -10.33
CA ARG A 353 4.21 10.15 -9.67
C ARG A 353 3.02 10.12 -10.62
N ALA A 354 2.73 11.24 -11.30
CA ALA A 354 1.64 11.32 -12.26
C ALA A 354 1.77 10.27 -13.38
N LEU A 355 2.96 10.11 -13.97
CA LEU A 355 3.21 9.10 -15.01
C LEU A 355 3.11 7.67 -14.47
N VAL A 356 3.73 7.37 -13.32
CA VAL A 356 3.70 6.01 -12.75
C VAL A 356 2.27 5.58 -12.42
N PHE A 357 1.45 6.45 -11.83
CA PHE A 357 0.05 6.12 -11.54
C PHE A 357 -0.75 5.87 -12.82
N SER A 358 -0.55 6.70 -13.84
CA SER A 358 -1.28 6.64 -15.10
C SER A 358 -0.93 5.40 -15.91
N ILE A 359 0.36 5.09 -16.05
CA ILE A 359 0.82 3.85 -16.71
C ILE A 359 0.37 2.61 -15.94
N ARG A 360 0.38 2.62 -14.61
CA ARG A 360 -0.13 1.48 -13.82
C ARG A 360 -1.64 1.30 -13.99
N CYS A 361 -2.41 2.39 -14.06
CA CYS A 361 -3.85 2.34 -14.28
C CYS A 361 -4.18 1.81 -15.69
N TRP A 362 -3.50 2.34 -16.72
CA TRP A 362 -3.55 1.83 -18.10
C TRP A 362 -3.21 0.34 -18.17
N ALA A 363 -2.09 -0.08 -17.58
CA ALA A 363 -1.68 -1.47 -17.59
C ALA A 363 -2.69 -2.40 -16.89
N ARG A 364 -3.33 -1.91 -15.82
CA ARG A 364 -4.40 -2.64 -15.14
C ARG A 364 -5.66 -2.74 -16.00
N ALA A 365 -6.10 -1.65 -16.63
CA ALA A 365 -7.27 -1.60 -17.51
C ALA A 365 -7.16 -2.60 -18.67
N HIS A 366 -5.95 -2.75 -19.23
CA HIS A 366 -5.68 -3.68 -20.33
C HIS A 366 -5.26 -5.09 -19.90
N SER A 367 -5.30 -5.41 -18.61
CA SER A 367 -4.90 -6.72 -18.07
C SER A 367 -3.46 -7.10 -18.43
N LEU A 368 -2.54 -6.14 -18.33
CA LEU A 368 -1.08 -6.36 -18.38
C LEU A 368 -0.51 -6.64 -16.99
N THR A 369 -1.22 -6.21 -15.94
CA THR A 369 -0.92 -6.48 -14.53
C THR A 369 -2.04 -7.30 -13.89
N SER A 370 -1.67 -8.09 -12.88
CA SER A 370 -2.58 -8.93 -12.10
C SER A 370 -2.29 -8.80 -10.60
N SER A 371 -3.31 -8.99 -9.76
CA SER A 371 -3.16 -9.15 -8.31
C SER A 371 -2.67 -10.56 -7.93
N ILE A 372 -2.74 -11.51 -8.85
CA ILE A 372 -2.30 -12.89 -8.65
C ILE A 372 -0.92 -13.07 -9.32
N PRO A 373 0.05 -13.74 -8.66
CA PRO A 373 1.35 -14.04 -9.24
C PRO A 373 1.24 -14.91 -10.51
N GLY A 374 2.07 -14.61 -11.52
CA GLY A 374 2.16 -15.39 -12.76
C GLY A 374 2.90 -14.64 -13.86
N ALA A 375 2.51 -14.82 -15.12
CA ALA A 375 3.28 -14.36 -16.28
C ALA A 375 3.17 -12.85 -16.62
N TRP A 376 2.39 -12.10 -15.83
CA TRP A 376 2.11 -10.68 -16.05
C TRP A 376 3.29 -9.78 -15.71
N ILE A 377 3.33 -8.58 -16.30
CA ILE A 377 4.29 -7.56 -15.89
C ILE A 377 3.89 -7.09 -14.48
N THR A 378 4.85 -7.04 -13.56
CA THR A 378 4.57 -6.59 -12.19
C THR A 378 4.50 -5.06 -12.13
N ASN A 379 3.79 -4.51 -11.15
CA ASN A 379 3.78 -3.06 -10.92
C ASN A 379 5.18 -2.48 -10.66
N PHE A 380 6.05 -3.26 -10.00
CA PHE A 380 7.44 -2.87 -9.77
C PHE A 380 8.23 -2.81 -11.08
N SER A 381 8.08 -3.82 -11.95
CA SER A 381 8.69 -3.83 -13.30
C SER A 381 8.23 -2.63 -14.14
N LEU A 382 6.92 -2.34 -14.18
CA LEU A 382 6.41 -1.16 -14.89
C LEU A 382 6.97 0.15 -14.34
N THR A 383 7.06 0.27 -13.02
CA THR A 383 7.63 1.48 -12.37
C THR A 383 9.10 1.66 -12.75
N MET A 384 9.89 0.57 -12.81
CA MET A 384 11.27 0.62 -13.29
C MET A 384 11.37 1.04 -14.77
N MET A 385 10.43 0.60 -15.62
CA MET A 385 10.37 1.03 -17.02
C MET A 385 10.11 2.54 -17.14
N VAL A 386 9.17 3.08 -16.35
CA VAL A 386 8.89 4.53 -16.31
C VAL A 386 10.12 5.31 -15.82
N ILE A 387 10.77 4.87 -14.74
CA ILE A 387 11.98 5.53 -14.22
C ILE A 387 13.09 5.53 -15.27
N PHE A 388 13.31 4.40 -15.94
CA PHE A 388 14.30 4.30 -17.01
C PHE A 388 13.99 5.25 -18.16
N PHE A 389 12.73 5.34 -18.59
CA PHE A 389 12.31 6.29 -19.61
C PHE A 389 12.60 7.74 -19.19
N LEU A 390 12.30 8.10 -17.93
CA LEU A 390 12.55 9.44 -17.39
C LEU A 390 14.04 9.78 -17.24
N GLN A 391 14.89 8.79 -16.97
CA GLN A 391 16.35 8.96 -17.00
C GLN A 391 16.91 9.21 -18.41
N ARG A 392 16.14 8.87 -19.44
CA ARG A 392 16.54 8.94 -20.84
C ARG A 392 16.01 10.17 -21.59
N ARG A 393 15.23 11.01 -20.93
CA ARG A 393 14.84 12.31 -21.47
C ARG A 393 16.05 13.20 -21.71
N SER A 394 15.88 14.22 -22.55
CA SER A 394 16.93 15.18 -22.86
C SER A 394 16.40 16.60 -22.65
N PRO A 395 16.77 17.28 -21.54
CA PRO A 395 17.62 16.79 -20.45
C PRO A 395 16.92 15.72 -19.57
N PRO A 396 17.66 14.89 -18.80
CA PRO A 396 17.06 13.85 -17.96
C PRO A 396 16.13 14.42 -16.89
N ILE A 397 14.97 13.79 -16.70
CA ILE A 397 14.04 14.14 -15.60
C ILE A 397 14.54 13.52 -14.29
N LEU A 398 15.02 12.29 -14.35
CA LEU A 398 15.54 11.58 -13.18
C LEU A 398 17.06 11.34 -13.30
N PRO A 399 17.81 11.45 -12.19
CA PRO A 399 19.20 10.99 -12.16
C PRO A 399 19.29 9.46 -12.23
N THR A 400 20.46 8.95 -12.60
CA THR A 400 20.74 7.52 -12.57
C THR A 400 21.11 7.07 -11.15
N LEU A 401 20.92 5.79 -10.82
CA LEU A 401 21.31 5.29 -9.49
C LEU A 401 22.84 5.34 -9.28
N ASP A 402 23.65 5.19 -10.32
CA ASP A 402 25.10 5.36 -10.18
C ASP A 402 25.48 6.83 -9.89
N TYR A 403 24.77 7.81 -10.47
CA TYR A 403 24.96 9.23 -10.10
C TYR A 403 24.55 9.49 -8.64
N LEU A 404 23.40 8.96 -8.19
CA LEU A 404 23.00 9.06 -6.79
C LEU A 404 24.03 8.43 -5.84
N LYS A 405 24.67 7.34 -6.27
CA LYS A 405 25.78 6.71 -5.54
C LYS A 405 27.02 7.62 -5.48
N THR A 406 27.34 8.37 -6.53
CA THR A 406 28.49 9.30 -6.50
C THR A 406 28.29 10.49 -5.57
N LEU A 407 27.04 10.87 -5.31
CA LEU A 407 26.70 11.94 -4.37
C LEU A 407 26.68 11.49 -2.90
N ALA A 408 26.65 10.19 -2.66
CA ALA A 408 26.54 9.59 -1.34
C ALA A 408 27.82 9.80 -0.52
N ASP A 409 27.68 10.02 0.79
CA ASP A 409 28.82 10.14 1.70
C ASP A 409 28.98 8.90 2.60
N ALA A 410 29.80 9.02 3.65
CA ALA A 410 30.06 7.94 4.59
C ALA A 410 28.82 7.54 5.40
N GLU A 411 27.89 8.46 5.66
CA GLU A 411 26.65 8.20 6.40
C GLU A 411 25.65 7.40 5.55
N ASP A 412 25.67 7.59 4.24
CA ASP A 412 24.81 6.89 3.28
C ASP A 412 25.26 5.44 2.97
N LYS A 413 26.48 5.06 3.42
CA LYS A 413 27.09 3.77 3.07
C LYS A 413 26.22 2.61 3.56
N CYS A 414 25.76 1.80 2.61
CA CYS A 414 24.87 0.68 2.88
C CYS A 414 25.29 -0.53 2.04
N ILE A 415 25.75 -1.60 2.71
CA ILE A 415 26.04 -2.90 2.10
C ILE A 415 25.10 -3.93 2.72
N ILE A 416 24.31 -4.61 1.90
CA ILE A 416 23.32 -5.60 2.33
C ILE A 416 23.64 -6.90 1.60
N GLU A 417 23.92 -7.97 2.33
CA GLU A 417 24.19 -9.30 1.75
C GLU A 417 25.29 -9.28 0.65
N GLY A 418 26.31 -8.43 0.83
CA GLY A 418 27.39 -8.23 -0.14
C GLY A 418 27.05 -7.32 -1.32
N HIS A 419 25.79 -6.89 -1.46
CA HIS A 419 25.35 -5.94 -2.47
C HIS A 419 25.54 -4.49 -2.00
N ASN A 420 26.10 -3.65 -2.89
CA ASN A 420 26.27 -2.23 -2.60
C ASN A 420 24.98 -1.46 -2.89
N CYS A 421 24.25 -1.13 -1.83
CA CYS A 421 22.98 -0.41 -1.83
C CYS A 421 23.15 1.07 -1.47
N THR A 422 24.35 1.62 -1.63
CA THR A 422 24.68 3.01 -1.27
C THR A 422 24.17 3.99 -2.32
N PHE A 423 23.45 5.01 -1.88
CA PHE A 423 23.01 6.17 -2.66
C PHE A 423 22.65 7.30 -1.70
N ILE A 424 22.76 8.55 -2.15
CA ILE A 424 22.44 9.74 -1.35
C ILE A 424 21.02 9.69 -0.79
N CYS A 425 20.87 9.86 0.52
CA CYS A 425 19.55 9.89 1.18
C CYS A 425 18.97 11.31 1.35
N ASP A 426 19.79 12.35 1.18
CA ASP A 426 19.38 13.76 1.29
C ASP A 426 18.98 14.36 -0.06
N LEU A 427 17.67 14.61 -0.21
CA LEU A 427 17.08 15.18 -1.41
C LEU A 427 17.62 16.57 -1.75
N ASN A 428 18.02 17.38 -0.76
CA ASN A 428 18.49 18.75 -0.99
C ASN A 428 19.85 18.81 -1.72
N ARG A 429 20.59 17.68 -1.72
CA ARG A 429 21.89 17.55 -2.40
C ARG A 429 21.75 17.09 -3.85
N ILE A 430 20.54 16.78 -4.30
CA ILE A 430 20.26 16.35 -5.67
C ILE A 430 19.80 17.57 -6.47
N LYS A 431 20.46 17.86 -7.59
CA LYS A 431 20.10 18.98 -8.45
C LYS A 431 18.74 18.71 -9.13
N PRO A 432 17.79 19.66 -9.09
CA PRO A 432 16.55 19.55 -9.84
C PRO A 432 16.78 19.43 -11.35
N SER A 433 15.89 18.70 -12.02
CA SER A 433 15.93 18.61 -13.48
C SER A 433 15.65 19.97 -14.12
N GLN A 434 16.29 20.22 -15.27
CA GLN A 434 16.02 21.38 -16.14
C GLN A 434 15.02 21.04 -17.25
N ASN A 435 14.46 19.83 -17.24
CA ASN A 435 13.52 19.36 -18.24
C ASN A 435 12.15 20.01 -18.03
N THR A 436 11.57 20.56 -19.09
CA THR A 436 10.28 21.27 -19.08
C THR A 436 9.18 20.56 -19.87
N GLU A 437 9.39 19.29 -20.23
CA GLU A 437 8.40 18.51 -20.98
C GLU A 437 7.12 18.28 -20.17
N THR A 438 5.96 18.45 -20.81
CA THR A 438 4.64 18.28 -20.19
C THR A 438 4.33 16.81 -19.96
N LEU A 439 3.37 16.52 -19.07
CA LEU A 439 2.92 15.15 -18.83
C LEU A 439 2.31 14.50 -20.06
N GLU A 440 1.58 15.28 -20.86
CA GLU A 440 1.03 14.85 -22.14
C GLU A 440 2.12 14.33 -23.09
N LEU A 441 3.18 15.13 -23.29
CA LEU A 441 4.30 14.75 -24.16
C LEU A 441 4.99 13.50 -23.62
N LEU A 442 5.28 13.47 -22.30
CA LEU A 442 5.95 12.34 -21.68
C LEU A 442 5.14 11.05 -21.75
N LEU A 443 3.82 11.12 -21.61
CA LEU A 443 2.94 9.95 -21.73
C LEU A 443 2.97 9.38 -23.15
N LYS A 444 2.86 10.25 -24.15
CA LYS A 444 2.92 9.90 -25.56
C LYS A 444 4.26 9.27 -25.93
N GLU A 445 5.35 9.93 -25.57
CA GLU A 445 6.70 9.45 -25.84
C GLU A 445 7.04 8.17 -25.06
N PHE A 446 6.46 7.95 -23.87
CA PHE A 446 6.63 6.67 -23.17
C PHE A 446 6.10 5.51 -24.01
N PHE A 447 4.90 5.66 -24.57
CA PHE A 447 4.29 4.64 -25.41
C PHE A 447 5.02 4.48 -26.74
N GLU A 448 5.47 5.57 -27.35
CA GLU A 448 6.26 5.53 -28.58
C GLU A 448 7.62 4.84 -28.34
N TYR A 449 8.31 5.20 -27.26
CA TYR A 449 9.60 4.64 -26.89
C TYR A 449 9.50 3.12 -26.68
N PHE A 450 8.58 2.67 -25.81
CA PHE A 450 8.45 1.26 -25.51
C PHE A 450 7.69 0.45 -26.58
N GLY A 451 6.92 1.09 -27.45
CA GLY A 451 6.36 0.47 -28.65
C GLY A 451 7.44 0.12 -29.69
N ASN A 452 8.57 0.83 -29.67
CA ASN A 452 9.69 0.64 -30.60
C ASN A 452 10.96 0.06 -29.95
N PHE A 453 10.96 -0.12 -28.63
CA PHE A 453 12.10 -0.65 -27.89
C PHE A 453 12.47 -2.07 -28.37
N ALA A 454 13.76 -2.28 -28.65
CA ALA A 454 14.30 -3.55 -29.12
C ALA A 454 14.42 -4.57 -27.98
N PHE A 455 13.29 -5.02 -27.43
CA PHE A 455 13.26 -5.98 -26.33
C PHE A 455 13.95 -7.29 -26.66
N ASN A 456 14.17 -7.67 -27.91
CA ASN A 456 14.92 -8.89 -28.23
C ASN A 456 16.42 -8.78 -27.93
N LYS A 457 17.01 -7.58 -27.99
CA LYS A 457 18.45 -7.34 -27.83
C LYS A 457 18.78 -6.64 -26.52
N ASN A 458 17.95 -5.69 -26.13
CA ASN A 458 18.27 -4.73 -25.10
C ASN A 458 17.58 -5.04 -23.76
N SER A 459 18.26 -4.66 -22.69
CA SER A 459 17.82 -4.72 -21.31
C SER A 459 17.71 -3.32 -20.73
N ILE A 460 16.90 -3.20 -19.67
CA ILE A 460 16.62 -1.96 -18.96
C ILE A 460 17.49 -1.90 -17.72
N ASN A 461 18.30 -0.84 -17.60
CA ASN A 461 19.22 -0.63 -16.50
C ASN A 461 19.12 0.81 -15.95
N ILE A 462 18.50 0.96 -14.77
CA ILE A 462 18.35 2.27 -14.11
C ILE A 462 19.60 2.74 -13.35
N ARG A 463 20.63 1.91 -13.24
CA ARG A 463 21.94 2.31 -12.66
C ARG A 463 22.66 3.26 -13.58
N GLN A 464 22.69 2.94 -14.87
CA GLN A 464 23.37 3.73 -15.89
C GLN A 464 22.42 4.60 -16.72
N GLY A 465 21.11 4.33 -16.70
CA GLY A 465 20.13 5.05 -17.52
C GLY A 465 20.31 4.80 -19.02
N ARG A 466 20.85 3.64 -19.41
CA ARG A 466 21.16 3.29 -20.81
C ARG A 466 20.68 1.90 -21.18
N GLU A 467 20.37 1.72 -22.45
CA GLU A 467 20.15 0.39 -23.04
C GLU A 467 21.45 -0.42 -23.01
N GLN A 468 21.35 -1.68 -22.62
CA GLN A 468 22.48 -2.62 -22.60
C GLN A 468 22.07 -3.94 -23.24
N ASN A 469 23.04 -4.66 -23.83
CA ASN A 469 22.80 -6.02 -24.30
C ASN A 469 22.30 -6.91 -23.14
N LYS A 470 21.38 -7.82 -23.45
CA LYS A 470 20.82 -8.74 -22.46
C LYS A 470 21.89 -9.67 -21.86
N PRO A 471 22.00 -9.75 -20.53
CA PRO A 471 22.87 -10.72 -19.86
C PRO A 471 22.38 -12.17 -20.00
N GLU A 472 21.06 -12.37 -20.04
CA GLU A 472 20.43 -13.69 -20.20
C GLU A 472 19.24 -13.62 -21.17
N PRO A 473 18.92 -14.71 -21.89
CA PRO A 473 17.74 -14.77 -22.73
C PRO A 473 16.46 -14.77 -21.89
N SER A 474 15.70 -13.69 -21.99
CA SER A 474 14.33 -13.57 -21.46
C SER A 474 13.49 -12.72 -22.41
N PRO A 475 12.15 -12.75 -22.35
CA PRO A 475 11.33 -11.79 -23.08
C PRO A 475 11.62 -10.34 -22.64
N LEU A 476 11.44 -10.05 -21.35
CA LEU A 476 11.70 -8.74 -20.74
C LEU A 476 12.84 -8.88 -19.73
N HIS A 477 13.87 -8.03 -19.87
CA HIS A 477 15.00 -8.01 -18.95
C HIS A 477 15.14 -6.63 -18.32
N ILE A 478 14.77 -6.53 -17.04
CA ILE A 478 14.97 -5.35 -16.21
C ILE A 478 15.91 -5.74 -15.09
N GLN A 479 17.10 -5.13 -15.04
CA GLN A 479 18.09 -5.43 -14.02
C GLN A 479 17.59 -4.93 -12.65
N ASN A 480 17.68 -5.77 -11.63
CA ASN A 480 17.46 -5.34 -10.25
C ASN A 480 18.55 -4.31 -9.87
N PRO A 481 18.17 -3.12 -9.36
CA PRO A 481 19.13 -2.05 -9.08
C PRO A 481 20.20 -2.42 -8.05
N PHE A 482 19.92 -3.34 -7.11
CA PHE A 482 20.84 -3.69 -6.03
C PHE A 482 21.42 -5.10 -6.19
N GLU A 483 20.62 -6.05 -6.65
CA GLU A 483 21.05 -7.41 -6.98
C GLU A 483 21.32 -7.54 -8.49
N THR A 484 22.43 -7.00 -8.98
CA THR A 484 22.68 -6.81 -10.42
C THR A 484 22.67 -8.07 -11.28
N SER A 485 22.79 -9.26 -10.68
CA SER A 485 22.65 -10.56 -11.34
C SER A 485 21.20 -10.98 -11.59
N LEU A 486 20.22 -10.26 -11.05
CA LEU A 486 18.82 -10.64 -11.11
C LEU A 486 18.02 -9.80 -12.10
N ASN A 487 17.18 -10.49 -12.86
CA ASN A 487 16.13 -9.91 -13.69
C ASN A 487 14.81 -9.87 -12.91
N ILE A 488 14.30 -8.67 -12.62
CA ILE A 488 13.04 -8.49 -11.85
C ILE A 488 11.79 -8.85 -12.66
N SER A 489 11.92 -9.01 -13.98
CA SER A 489 10.84 -9.37 -14.89
C SER A 489 11.00 -10.77 -15.47
N LYS A 490 11.74 -11.65 -14.79
CA LYS A 490 11.97 -13.04 -15.23
C LYS A 490 10.69 -13.87 -15.36
N ASN A 491 9.63 -13.48 -14.65
CA ASN A 491 8.32 -14.12 -14.73
C ASN A 491 7.56 -13.79 -16.03
N VAL A 492 7.93 -12.73 -16.75
CA VAL A 492 7.15 -12.21 -17.88
C VAL A 492 7.30 -13.11 -19.11
N SER A 493 6.18 -13.58 -19.65
CA SER A 493 6.17 -14.39 -20.88
C SER A 493 6.30 -13.53 -22.15
N GLN A 494 6.71 -14.16 -23.26
CA GLN A 494 6.76 -13.50 -24.56
C GLN A 494 5.39 -12.99 -25.01
N SER A 495 4.32 -13.72 -24.73
CA SER A 495 2.96 -13.32 -25.07
C SER A 495 2.50 -12.08 -24.30
N GLN A 496 2.85 -11.95 -23.02
CA GLN A 496 2.52 -10.77 -22.22
C GLN A 496 3.34 -9.56 -22.65
N LEU A 497 4.63 -9.74 -22.98
CA LEU A 497 5.44 -8.67 -23.53
C LEU A 497 4.92 -8.19 -24.89
N GLN A 498 4.60 -9.11 -25.80
CA GLN A 498 4.06 -8.72 -27.11
C GLN A 498 2.75 -7.93 -26.95
N LYS A 499 1.86 -8.39 -26.08
CA LYS A 499 0.63 -7.66 -25.74
C LYS A 499 0.91 -6.25 -25.22
N PHE A 500 1.92 -6.08 -24.37
CA PHE A 500 2.34 -4.76 -23.89
C PHE A 500 2.81 -3.86 -25.05
N VAL A 501 3.63 -4.39 -25.96
CA VAL A 501 4.13 -3.64 -27.14
C VAL A 501 2.99 -3.23 -28.06
N ASP A 502 2.06 -4.14 -28.36
CA ASP A 502 0.92 -3.86 -29.23
C ASP A 502 0.04 -2.76 -28.64
N LEU A 503 -0.25 -2.83 -27.34
CA LEU A 503 -1.03 -1.81 -26.64
C LEU A 503 -0.28 -0.47 -26.52
N ALA A 504 1.04 -0.48 -26.36
CA ALA A 504 1.84 0.74 -26.36
C ALA A 504 1.75 1.44 -27.72
N ARG A 505 1.89 0.70 -28.83
CA ARG A 505 1.72 1.25 -30.18
C ARG A 505 0.31 1.79 -30.44
N GLU A 506 -0.71 1.04 -30.03
CA GLU A 506 -2.11 1.49 -30.12
C GLU A 506 -2.33 2.77 -29.31
N SER A 507 -1.81 2.84 -28.08
CA SER A 507 -1.96 4.01 -27.20
C SER A 507 -1.24 5.25 -27.75
N ALA A 508 -0.03 5.08 -28.29
CA ALA A 508 0.69 6.16 -28.97
C ALA A 508 -0.13 6.67 -30.16
N TRP A 509 -0.69 5.77 -30.98
CA TRP A 509 -1.51 6.14 -32.13
C TRP A 509 -2.77 6.93 -31.74
N ILE A 510 -3.48 6.51 -30.68
CA ILE A 510 -4.66 7.22 -30.17
C ILE A 510 -4.30 8.67 -29.81
N LEU A 511 -3.24 8.85 -29.00
CA LEU A 511 -2.80 10.19 -28.58
C LEU A 511 -2.35 11.07 -29.76
N HIS A 512 -1.77 10.48 -30.81
CA HIS A 512 -1.40 11.23 -32.02
C HIS A 512 -2.59 11.65 -32.90
N GLN A 513 -3.73 10.95 -32.82
CA GLN A 513 -4.92 11.33 -33.60
C GLN A 513 -5.66 12.50 -32.95
N GLU A 514 -5.77 12.51 -31.62
CA GLU A 514 -6.48 13.56 -30.87
C GLU A 514 -5.80 14.93 -31.01
N ASP A 515 -4.48 14.99 -31.25
CA ASP A 515 -3.75 16.23 -31.59
C ASP A 515 -4.27 16.93 -32.87
N LYS A 516 -4.93 16.21 -33.78
CA LYS A 516 -5.41 16.74 -35.06
C LYS A 516 -6.86 17.19 -35.03
N ASP A 517 -7.65 16.55 -34.18
CA ASP A 517 -9.08 16.80 -34.01
C ASP A 517 -9.31 17.19 -32.55
N HIS A 518 -9.05 18.45 -32.18
CA HIS A 518 -9.37 18.93 -30.83
C HIS A 518 -10.82 18.59 -30.50
N PRO A 519 -11.09 17.77 -29.47
CA PRO A 519 -12.46 17.48 -29.11
C PRO A 519 -13.06 18.76 -28.51
N SER A 520 -14.09 19.28 -29.18
CA SER A 520 -14.99 20.24 -28.54
C SER A 520 -15.48 19.63 -27.22
N PRO A 521 -15.43 20.34 -26.08
CA PRO A 521 -15.94 19.88 -24.77
C PRO A 521 -17.42 19.45 -24.76
N ALA A 522 -18.12 19.64 -25.87
CA ALA A 522 -19.54 19.39 -26.06
C ALA A 522 -19.90 17.93 -26.38
N SER A 523 -18.92 17.02 -26.53
CA SER A 523 -19.22 15.59 -26.73
C SER A 523 -18.84 14.80 -25.47
N ASN A 524 -19.78 14.03 -24.91
CA ASN A 524 -19.53 13.05 -23.83
C ASN A 524 -18.59 11.90 -24.26
N GLN A 525 -17.70 12.12 -25.23
CA GLN A 525 -16.77 11.11 -25.71
C GLN A 525 -15.49 11.12 -24.86
N PRO A 526 -14.99 9.93 -24.49
CA PRO A 526 -13.71 9.80 -23.77
C PRO A 526 -12.56 10.26 -24.64
N TRP A 527 -11.64 11.05 -24.06
CA TRP A 527 -10.48 11.62 -24.73
C TRP A 527 -9.23 11.56 -23.82
N GLY A 528 -8.05 11.72 -24.39
CA GLY A 528 -6.78 11.73 -23.66
C GLY A 528 -6.54 10.43 -22.89
N LEU A 529 -6.17 10.55 -21.62
CA LEU A 529 -5.99 9.41 -20.72
C LEU A 529 -7.29 8.60 -20.58
N ALA A 530 -8.47 9.24 -20.56
CA ALA A 530 -9.74 8.53 -20.42
C ALA A 530 -9.98 7.58 -21.61
N ALA A 531 -9.61 7.98 -22.83
CA ALA A 531 -9.65 7.10 -24.00
C ALA A 531 -8.73 5.88 -23.85
N LEU A 532 -7.53 6.08 -23.29
CA LEU A 532 -6.55 5.00 -23.06
C LEU A 532 -6.96 4.00 -21.98
N LEU A 533 -7.84 4.38 -21.04
CA LEU A 533 -8.34 3.49 -19.99
C LEU A 533 -9.50 2.59 -20.44
N LEU A 534 -10.05 2.82 -21.64
CA LEU A 534 -11.07 1.95 -22.20
C LEU A 534 -10.46 0.65 -22.73
N PRO A 535 -11.16 -0.48 -22.63
CA PRO A 535 -10.73 -1.71 -23.29
C PRO A 535 -10.58 -1.50 -24.80
N SER A 536 -9.44 -1.92 -25.38
CA SER A 536 -9.08 -1.74 -26.80
C SER A 536 -10.26 -1.98 -27.76
N VAL A 537 -10.33 -1.14 -28.78
CA VAL A 537 -11.36 -1.13 -29.85
C VAL A 537 -11.40 -2.47 -30.60
N ALA A 538 -10.31 -3.24 -30.60
CA ALA A 538 -10.27 -4.58 -31.19
C ALA A 538 -11.32 -5.55 -30.60
N LYS A 539 -11.69 -5.38 -29.32
CA LYS A 539 -12.78 -6.18 -28.70
C LYS A 539 -14.17 -5.76 -29.17
N ARG A 540 -14.40 -4.48 -29.49
CA ARG A 540 -15.69 -4.00 -30.03
C ARG A 540 -15.94 -4.57 -31.42
N VAL A 541 -14.91 -4.63 -32.28
CA VAL A 541 -15.01 -5.24 -33.62
C VAL A 541 -15.28 -6.75 -33.53
N SER A 542 -14.76 -7.45 -32.52
CA SER A 542 -15.04 -8.88 -32.32
C SER A 542 -16.48 -9.16 -31.85
N HIS A 543 -17.05 -8.27 -31.03
CA HIS A 543 -18.44 -8.39 -30.58
C HIS A 543 -19.44 -8.00 -31.68
N ASP A 544 -19.14 -6.98 -32.49
CA ASP A 544 -19.98 -6.60 -33.63
C ASP A 544 -19.87 -7.58 -34.81
N LYS A 545 -18.70 -8.20 -35.03
CA LYS A 545 -18.57 -9.31 -35.99
C LYS A 545 -19.24 -10.60 -35.50
N LYS A 546 -19.29 -10.86 -34.18
CA LYS A 546 -20.07 -11.98 -33.61
C LYS A 546 -21.58 -11.72 -33.63
N LYS A 547 -22.04 -10.46 -33.54
CA LYS A 547 -23.47 -10.12 -33.72
C LYS A 547 -23.94 -10.15 -35.19
N ARG A 548 -23.03 -10.09 -36.17
CA ARG A 548 -23.37 -10.03 -37.61
C ARG A 548 -23.22 -11.31 -38.42
N LYS A 549 -22.88 -12.46 -37.82
CA LYS A 549 -22.90 -13.76 -38.52
C LYS A 549 -23.75 -14.78 -37.78
N LYS A 550 -25.07 -14.69 -37.93
CA LYS A 550 -25.92 -15.89 -37.92
C LYS A 550 -25.77 -16.56 -39.31
N PRO A 551 -25.48 -17.86 -39.39
CA PRO A 551 -25.39 -18.54 -40.67
C PRO A 551 -26.77 -18.53 -41.36
N ALA A 552 -26.78 -18.32 -42.67
CA ALA A 552 -28.00 -18.27 -43.50
C ALA A 552 -28.86 -19.56 -43.42
N SER A 553 -28.34 -20.64 -42.82
CA SER A 553 -29.05 -21.90 -42.59
C SER A 553 -30.14 -21.82 -41.49
N GLU A 554 -30.00 -20.97 -40.48
CA GLU A 554 -31.00 -20.85 -39.40
C GLU A 554 -32.21 -20.01 -39.80
N ARG A 555 -32.01 -19.01 -40.67
CA ARG A 555 -33.11 -18.18 -41.21
C ARG A 555 -34.02 -18.99 -42.12
N ILE A 556 -33.47 -19.93 -42.90
CA ILE A 556 -34.23 -20.81 -43.80
C ILE A 556 -35.00 -21.88 -43.01
N LYS A 557 -34.43 -22.41 -41.93
CA LYS A 557 -35.11 -23.39 -41.06
C LYS A 557 -36.35 -22.80 -40.39
N ASN A 558 -36.23 -21.58 -39.86
CA ASN A 558 -37.35 -20.91 -39.18
C ASN A 558 -38.44 -20.45 -40.17
N LEU A 559 -38.08 -20.14 -41.43
CA LEU A 559 -39.07 -19.83 -42.46
C LEU A 559 -39.86 -21.07 -42.91
N LEU A 560 -39.19 -22.22 -43.03
CA LEU A 560 -39.81 -23.49 -43.42
C LEU A 560 -40.70 -24.10 -42.31
N GLU A 561 -40.36 -23.87 -41.04
CA GLU A 561 -41.21 -24.28 -39.91
C GLU A 561 -42.46 -23.39 -39.78
N SER A 562 -42.36 -22.10 -40.13
CA SER A 562 -43.50 -21.17 -40.06
C SER A 562 -44.55 -21.36 -41.17
N ILE A 563 -44.22 -22.11 -42.23
CA ILE A 563 -45.15 -22.47 -43.32
C ILE A 563 -45.89 -23.79 -43.02
N LYS A 564 -45.41 -24.59 -42.06
CA LYS A 564 -45.92 -25.95 -41.80
C LYS A 564 -47.00 -26.06 -40.72
N SER A 565 -47.44 -24.96 -40.09
CA SER A 565 -48.41 -25.00 -39.00
C SER A 565 -49.60 -24.06 -39.22
N SER A 566 -50.51 -24.47 -40.10
CA SER A 566 -51.95 -24.11 -40.06
C SER A 566 -52.76 -25.32 -40.55
N PRO A 567 -53.72 -25.84 -39.76
CA PRO A 567 -54.55 -26.98 -40.16
C PRO A 567 -55.88 -26.49 -40.76
N GLU A 568 -56.39 -27.17 -41.80
CA GLU A 568 -57.79 -27.64 -41.86
C GLU A 568 -58.13 -28.43 -43.14
N ASN A 569 -58.95 -29.47 -42.93
CA ASN A 569 -59.94 -30.12 -43.82
C ASN A 569 -59.43 -30.99 -44.98
N SER A 570 -59.33 -32.31 -44.81
CA SER A 570 -60.40 -33.34 -44.86
C SER A 570 -60.85 -33.71 -46.28
N THR A 571 -60.52 -34.92 -46.75
CA THR A 571 -61.47 -36.02 -47.03
C THR A 571 -60.83 -37.21 -47.77
N ASN A 572 -61.01 -38.39 -47.18
CA ASN A 572 -61.15 -39.75 -47.74
C ASN A 572 -60.76 -40.03 -49.20
N THR A 573 -59.99 -41.11 -49.43
CA THR A 573 -60.54 -42.47 -49.66
C THR A 573 -59.45 -43.53 -49.92
N ASN A 574 -59.65 -44.69 -49.27
CA ASN A 574 -59.38 -46.08 -49.68
C ASN A 574 -58.03 -46.51 -50.29
N GLY A 575 -57.49 -47.61 -49.73
CA GLY A 575 -56.78 -48.61 -50.54
C GLY A 575 -55.72 -49.45 -49.84
N LYS A 576 -56.18 -50.47 -49.11
CA LYS A 576 -55.51 -51.74 -48.74
C LYS A 576 -54.08 -52.05 -49.26
N ARG A 577 -53.32 -52.61 -48.30
CA ARG A 577 -52.56 -53.89 -48.34
C ARG A 577 -51.01 -53.88 -48.47
N THR A 578 -50.41 -54.13 -47.30
CA THR A 578 -49.51 -55.26 -46.94
C THR A 578 -48.05 -55.35 -47.41
N VAL A 579 -47.21 -55.54 -46.36
CA VAL A 579 -46.09 -56.51 -46.21
C VAL A 579 -44.73 -56.03 -46.76
N SER A 580 -43.81 -55.66 -45.85
CA SER A 580 -42.67 -56.47 -45.34
C SER A 580 -41.54 -56.56 -46.38
N THR A 581 -40.25 -56.36 -46.09
CA THR A 581 -39.43 -56.94 -45.03
C THR A 581 -38.06 -56.22 -45.02
N GLN A 582 -37.41 -56.21 -43.85
CA GLN A 582 -35.96 -56.29 -43.52
C GLN A 582 -34.91 -56.11 -44.65
N ALA A 583 -33.75 -55.51 -44.39
CA ALA A 583 -32.89 -55.60 -43.20
C ALA A 583 -32.09 -54.33 -42.93
#